data_AF-A0A6V6ZL22-F1
#
_entry.id   AF-A0A6V6ZL22-F1
#
_cell.length_a   1.000
_cell.length_b   1.000
_cell.length_c   1.000
_cell.angle_alpha   90.00
_cell.angle_beta   90.00
_cell.angle_gamma   90.00
#
_symmetry.space_group_name_H-M   'P 1'
#
loop_
_entity.id
_entity.type
_entity.pdbx_description
1 polymer ?
#
loop_
_entity_poly.entity_id
_entity_poly.type
_entity_poly.pdbx_seq_one_letter_code
_entity_poly.pdbx_strand_id
1 'polypeptide(L)'
;MPRLLNQFDLKPTVELDAFEQAWNAFVEHLVTTGLATNGTPLCKRNPASGYDTDEQRDQSLMAVIEFRDQLQADAAWVAIEDRIEPLGALHRRVISMVNDPLFTFWSEL
;
A
#
# COMPACT_ATOMS: atom_id res chain seq x y z
N MET A 1 11.64 5.06 -11.90
CA MET A 1 11.39 4.61 -10.51
C MET A 1 10.05 3.88 -10.41
N PRO A 2 10.02 2.61 -9.98
CA PRO A 2 8.77 1.86 -9.80
C PRO A 2 7.94 2.34 -8.60
N ARG A 3 6.62 2.30 -8.75
CA ARG A 3 5.66 2.75 -7.74
C ARG A 3 4.46 1.80 -7.71
N LEU A 4 3.96 1.56 -6.51
CA LEU A 4 2.74 0.79 -6.25
C LEU A 4 1.69 1.70 -5.63
N LEU A 5 0.60 1.93 -6.35
CA LEU A 5 -0.61 2.55 -5.81
C LEU A 5 -1.51 1.46 -5.24
N ASN A 6 -1.86 1.64 -3.97
CA ASN A 6 -2.83 0.85 -3.24
C ASN A 6 -4.10 1.67 -3.15
N GLN A 7 -5.22 1.12 -3.62
CA GLN A 7 -6.55 1.70 -3.45
C GLN A 7 -7.41 0.66 -2.75
N PHE A 8 -8.12 1.06 -1.70
CA PHE A 8 -8.91 0.11 -0.90
C PHE A 8 -9.96 0.84 -0.07
N ASP A 9 -10.89 0.06 0.48
CA ASP A 9 -11.71 0.48 1.61
C ASP A 9 -11.31 -0.30 2.86
N LEU A 10 -11.71 0.21 4.03
CA LEU A 10 -11.60 -0.56 5.26
C LEU A 10 -12.80 -1.48 5.38
N LYS A 11 -12.60 -2.65 6.01
CA LYS A 11 -13.73 -3.47 6.43
C LYS A 11 -14.60 -2.67 7.43
N PRO A 12 -15.93 -2.89 7.49
CA PRO A 12 -16.83 -2.10 8.33
C PRO A 12 -16.51 -2.08 9.83
N THR A 13 -15.78 -3.07 10.33
CA THR A 13 -15.39 -3.20 11.74
C THR A 13 -14.00 -2.66 12.05
N VAL A 14 -13.33 -2.04 11.07
CA VAL A 14 -11.96 -1.55 11.21
C VAL A 14 -11.98 -0.03 11.36
N GLU A 15 -11.46 0.44 12.47
CA GLU A 15 -11.24 1.87 12.73
C GLU A 15 -10.04 2.39 11.93
N LEU A 16 -10.14 3.62 11.42
CA LEU A 16 -9.10 4.26 10.61
C LEU A 16 -7.77 4.34 11.35
N ASP A 17 -7.77 4.80 12.61
CA ASP A 17 -6.56 4.94 13.43
C ASP A 17 -5.85 3.59 13.64
N ALA A 18 -6.62 2.51 13.80
CA ALA A 18 -6.06 1.17 13.96
C ALA A 18 -5.41 0.68 12.65
N PHE A 19 -6.02 1.00 11.51
CA PHE A 19 -5.45 0.71 10.21
C PHE A 19 -4.20 1.55 9.93
N GLU A 20 -4.23 2.85 10.20
CA GLU A 20 -3.10 3.75 10.00
C GLU A 20 -1.87 3.28 10.79
N GLN A 21 -2.04 2.85 12.05
CA GLN A 21 -0.96 2.25 12.83
C GLN A 21 -0.40 0.98 12.19
N ALA A 22 -1.25 0.10 11.68
CA ALA A 22 -0.82 -1.12 11.01
C ALA A 22 -0.09 -0.84 9.69
N TRP A 23 -0.60 0.12 8.91
CA TRP A 23 0.00 0.59 7.67
C TRP A 23 1.38 1.20 7.91
N ASN A 24 1.49 2.12 8.88
CA ASN A 24 2.75 2.77 9.21
C ASN A 24 3.81 1.77 9.66
N ALA A 25 3.45 0.79 10.50
CA ALA A 25 4.38 -0.27 10.92
C ALA A 25 4.85 -1.13 9.73
N PHE A 26 3.96 -1.44 8.78
CA PHE A 26 4.30 -2.19 7.57
C PHE A 26 5.26 -1.40 6.66
N VAL A 27 4.94 -0.13 6.38
CA VAL A 27 5.75 0.75 5.54
C VAL A 27 7.11 1.03 6.19
N GLU A 28 7.14 1.34 7.49
CA GLU A 28 8.38 1.54 8.23
C GLU A 28 9.29 0.31 8.13
N HIS A 29 8.72 -0.89 8.26
CA HIS A 29 9.50 -2.11 8.12
C HIS A 29 10.06 -2.28 6.70
N LEU A 30 9.27 -2.04 5.65
CA LEU A 30 9.76 -2.08 4.26
C LEU A 30 10.93 -1.10 4.04
N VAL A 31 10.79 0.14 4.52
CA VAL A 31 11.80 1.19 4.33
C VAL A 31 13.08 0.88 5.11
N THR A 32 12.95 0.53 6.38
CA THR A 32 14.12 0.26 7.26
C THR A 32 14.88 -1.00 6.88
N THR A 33 14.23 -1.98 6.24
CA THR A 33 14.87 -3.18 5.70
C THR A 33 15.38 -3.03 4.27
N GLY A 34 15.20 -1.86 3.65
CA GLY A 34 15.64 -1.58 2.29
C GLY A 34 14.81 -2.29 1.21
N LEU A 35 13.60 -2.76 1.55
CA LEU A 35 12.64 -3.35 0.61
C LEU A 35 11.75 -2.29 -0.07
N ALA A 36 11.71 -1.07 0.46
CA ALA A 36 11.16 0.09 -0.21
C ALA A 36 12.06 1.30 0.01
N THR A 37 11.94 2.32 -0.84
CA THR A 37 12.59 3.62 -0.62
C THR A 37 11.72 4.51 0.25
N ASN A 38 10.40 4.44 0.06
CA ASN A 38 9.45 5.33 0.72
C ASN A 38 8.04 4.73 0.71
N GLY A 39 7.16 5.24 1.57
CA GLY A 39 5.72 5.05 1.48
C GLY A 39 5.00 6.33 1.89
N THR A 40 3.99 6.72 1.12
CA THR A 40 3.24 7.94 1.41
C THR A 40 2.36 7.76 2.65
N PRO A 41 1.98 8.86 3.32
CA PRO A 41 0.86 8.85 4.24
C PRO A 41 -0.39 8.23 3.59
N LEU A 42 -1.28 7.73 4.43
CA LEU A 42 -2.61 7.30 3.99
C LEU A 42 -3.38 8.53 3.49
N CYS A 43 -3.92 8.42 2.28
CA CYS A 43 -4.64 9.48 1.60
C CYS A 43 -6.12 9.13 1.48
N LYS A 44 -6.98 10.14 1.54
CA LYS A 44 -8.39 10.02 1.20
C LYS A 44 -8.60 10.46 -0.25
N ARG A 45 -9.33 9.66 -1.02
CA ARG A 45 -9.74 10.02 -2.38
C ARG A 45 -10.77 11.16 -2.37
N ASN A 46 -10.71 12.04 -3.36
CA ASN A 46 -11.66 13.14 -3.53
C ASN A 46 -12.40 13.03 -4.88
N PRO A 47 -13.43 12.17 -4.99
CA PRO A 47 -14.12 11.88 -6.24
C PRO A 47 -14.95 13.08 -6.76
N ALA A 48 -15.21 14.09 -5.93
CA ALA A 48 -15.90 15.31 -6.36
C ALA A 48 -14.96 16.30 -7.07
N SER A 49 -13.65 16.04 -7.06
CA SER A 49 -12.66 16.89 -7.72
C SER A 49 -12.72 16.73 -9.24
N GLY A 50 -12.63 17.84 -9.99
CA GLY A 50 -12.49 17.77 -11.45
C GLY A 50 -11.18 17.12 -11.94
N TYR A 51 -10.24 16.83 -11.03
CA TYR A 51 -9.02 16.06 -11.30
C TYR A 51 -9.20 14.55 -11.11
N ASP A 52 -10.30 14.12 -10.50
CA ASP A 52 -10.61 12.71 -10.30
C ASP A 52 -11.63 12.28 -11.36
N THR A 53 -11.13 11.76 -12.49
CA THR A 53 -11.96 11.32 -13.62
C THR A 53 -12.21 9.82 -13.62
N ASP A 54 -11.84 9.11 -12.55
CA ASP A 54 -12.01 7.65 -12.46
C ASP A 54 -13.42 7.31 -11.97
N GLU A 55 -14.35 7.16 -12.90
CA GLU A 55 -15.75 6.84 -12.58
C GLU A 55 -16.02 5.35 -12.37
N GLN A 56 -15.01 4.48 -12.54
CA GLN A 56 -15.20 3.02 -12.48
C GLN A 56 -14.85 2.44 -11.12
N ARG A 57 -13.97 3.10 -10.40
CA ARG A 57 -13.45 2.68 -9.11
C ARG A 57 -14.12 3.51 -8.02
N ASP A 58 -14.36 2.93 -6.86
CA ASP A 58 -15.04 3.59 -5.74
C ASP A 58 -14.22 3.62 -4.45
N GLN A 59 -13.00 3.05 -4.44
CA GLN A 59 -12.20 2.96 -3.22
C GLN A 59 -11.90 4.35 -2.64
N SER A 60 -12.14 4.49 -1.34
CA SER A 60 -12.09 5.77 -0.63
C SER A 60 -10.71 6.13 -0.06
N LEU A 61 -9.84 5.13 0.12
CA LEU A 61 -8.48 5.30 0.65
C LEU A 61 -7.42 4.92 -0.37
N MET A 62 -6.29 5.61 -0.29
CA MET A 62 -5.16 5.45 -1.22
C MET A 62 -3.82 5.54 -0.48
N ALA A 63 -2.82 4.80 -0.92
CA ALA A 63 -1.44 4.98 -0.47
C ALA A 63 -0.45 4.52 -1.54
N VAL A 64 0.72 5.15 -1.63
CA VAL A 64 1.76 4.81 -2.59
C VAL A 64 2.99 4.25 -1.87
N ILE A 65 3.54 3.16 -2.39
CA ILE A 65 4.87 2.66 -2.01
C ILE A 65 5.82 2.93 -3.19
N GLU A 66 7.00 3.46 -2.90
CA GLU A 66 8.02 3.80 -3.90
C GLU A 66 9.24 2.90 -3.75
N PHE A 67 9.73 2.41 -4.88
CA PHE A 67 10.91 1.55 -4.97
C PHE A 67 11.99 2.27 -5.77
N ARG A 68 13.26 2.12 -5.39
CA ARG A 68 14.40 2.70 -6.11
C ARG A 68 14.47 2.17 -7.55
N ASP A 69 14.33 0.86 -7.71
CA ASP A 69 14.48 0.13 -8.97
C ASP A 69 13.60 -1.14 -8.97
N GLN A 70 13.49 -1.79 -10.14
CA GLN A 70 12.67 -3.00 -10.29
C GLN A 70 13.17 -4.14 -9.39
N LEU A 71 14.49 -4.25 -9.20
CA LEU A 71 15.09 -5.30 -8.36
C LEU A 71 14.63 -5.18 -6.91
N GLN A 72 14.53 -3.96 -6.37
CA GLN A 72 14.01 -3.73 -5.02
C GLN A 72 12.53 -4.10 -4.92
N ALA A 73 11.72 -3.74 -5.93
CA ALA A 73 10.30 -4.10 -5.97
C ALA A 73 10.09 -5.62 -5.99
N ASP A 74 10.87 -6.33 -6.83
CA ASP A 74 10.82 -7.78 -6.93
C ASP A 74 11.26 -8.45 -5.61
N ALA A 75 12.31 -7.94 -4.97
CA ALA A 75 12.78 -8.44 -3.68
C ALA A 75 11.72 -8.25 -2.57
N ALA A 76 11.02 -7.11 -2.56
CA ALA A 76 9.91 -6.87 -1.64
C ALA A 76 8.77 -7.86 -1.86
N TRP A 77 8.41 -8.12 -3.12
CA TRP A 77 7.37 -9.08 -3.46
C TRP A 77 7.73 -10.50 -3.01
N VAL A 78 8.95 -10.96 -3.29
CA VAL A 78 9.45 -12.26 -2.84
C VAL A 78 9.38 -12.37 -1.32
N ALA A 79 9.83 -11.34 -0.58
CA ALA A 79 9.79 -11.37 0.89
C ALA A 79 8.34 -11.43 1.45
N ILE A 80 7.39 -10.79 0.77
CA ILE A 80 5.95 -10.87 1.09
C ILE A 80 5.40 -12.27 0.79
N GLU A 81 5.70 -12.83 -0.38
CA GLU A 81 5.24 -14.16 -0.84
C GLU A 81 5.79 -15.28 0.06
N ASP A 82 7.07 -15.22 0.39
CA ASP A 82 7.77 -16.15 1.29
C ASP A 82 7.40 -15.96 2.76
N ARG A 83 6.64 -14.91 3.08
CA ARG A 83 6.19 -14.57 4.44
C ARG A 83 7.35 -14.43 5.43
N ILE A 84 8.46 -13.83 5.00
CA ILE A 84 9.62 -13.58 5.84
C ILE A 84 9.20 -12.74 7.05
N GLU A 85 9.50 -13.18 8.27
CA GLU A 85 9.08 -12.46 9.48
C GLU A 85 10.11 -11.36 9.86
N PRO A 86 9.65 -10.20 10.37
CA PRO A 86 8.27 -9.87 10.75
C PRO A 86 7.40 -9.30 9.62
N LEU A 87 7.94 -9.12 8.41
CA LEU A 87 7.23 -8.55 7.26
C LEU A 87 5.93 -9.32 6.93
N GLY A 88 5.98 -10.65 6.97
CA GLY A 88 4.85 -11.52 6.71
C GLY A 88 3.67 -11.26 7.65
N ALA A 89 3.91 -11.14 8.96
CA ALA A 89 2.88 -10.78 9.93
C ALA A 89 2.33 -9.38 9.71
N LEU A 90 3.20 -8.40 9.43
CA LEU A 90 2.79 -7.01 9.15
C LEU A 90 1.90 -6.91 7.91
N HIS A 91 2.31 -7.56 6.82
CA HIS A 91 1.53 -7.61 5.57
C HIS A 91 0.15 -8.27 5.79
N ARG A 92 0.12 -9.45 6.45
CA ARG A 92 -1.15 -10.14 6.76
C ARG A 92 -2.07 -9.28 7.61
N ARG A 93 -1.52 -8.54 8.58
CA ARG A 93 -2.30 -7.62 9.41
C ARG A 93 -2.97 -6.55 8.55
N VAL A 94 -2.22 -5.84 7.71
CA VAL A 94 -2.77 -4.81 6.80
C VAL A 94 -3.84 -5.41 5.88
N ILE A 95 -3.51 -6.50 5.16
CA ILE A 95 -4.45 -7.10 4.21
C ILE A 95 -5.72 -7.66 4.88
N SER A 96 -5.62 -8.12 6.12
CA SER A 96 -6.81 -8.60 6.85
C SER A 96 -7.82 -7.50 7.17
N MET A 97 -7.41 -6.23 7.12
CA MET A 97 -8.21 -5.06 7.52
C MET A 97 -8.89 -4.36 6.34
N VAL A 98 -8.44 -4.60 5.12
CA VAL A 98 -8.96 -3.95 3.91
C VAL A 98 -10.06 -4.77 3.23
N ASN A 99 -10.92 -4.08 2.50
CA ASN A 99 -11.93 -4.61 1.60
C ASN A 99 -11.68 -4.07 0.18
N ASP A 100 -11.96 -4.90 -0.82
CA ASP A 100 -11.81 -4.56 -2.24
C ASP A 100 -10.47 -3.86 -2.61
N PRO A 101 -9.31 -4.48 -2.29
CA PRO A 101 -8.02 -3.87 -2.60
C PRO A 101 -7.71 -3.94 -4.10
N LEU A 102 -7.30 -2.81 -4.66
CA LEU A 102 -6.75 -2.69 -6.00
C LEU A 102 -5.30 -2.21 -5.92
N PHE A 103 -4.44 -2.90 -6.66
CA PHE A 103 -3.01 -2.63 -6.73
C PHE A 103 -2.62 -2.27 -8.17
N THR A 104 -2.13 -1.05 -8.37
CA THR A 104 -1.62 -0.60 -9.68
C THR A 104 -0.12 -0.37 -9.56
N PHE A 105 0.68 -1.05 -10.38
CA PHE A 105 2.14 -0.94 -10.39
C PHE A 105 2.62 -0.33 -11.71
N TRP A 106 3.50 0.66 -11.65
CA TRP A 106 4.06 1.30 -12.83
C TRP A 106 5.49 1.78 -12.59
N SER A 107 6.21 2.07 -13.66
CA SER A 107 7.50 2.73 -13.63
C SER A 107 7.55 3.85 -14.67
N GLU A 108 8.48 4.78 -14.49
CA GLU A 108 8.89 5.68 -15.58
C GLU A 108 9.41 4.85 -16.78
N LEU A 109 9.24 5.41 -17.98
CA LEU A 109 9.75 4.86 -19.25
C LEU A 109 11.27 5.04 -19.37
#